data_AF-A0A0Q8JB36-F1
#
_entry.id   AF-A0A0Q8JB36-F1
#
_cell.length_a   1.000
_cell.length_b   1.000
_cell.length_c   1.000
_cell.angle_alpha   90.00
_cell.angle_beta   90.00
_cell.angle_gamma   90.00
#
_symmetry.space_group_name_H-M   'P 1'
#
loop_
_entity.id
_entity.type
_entity.pdbx_description
1 polymer ?
#
loop_
_entity_poly.entity_id
_entity_poly.type
_entity_poly.pdbx_seq_one_letter_code
_entity_poly.pdbx_strand_id
1 'polypeptide(L)'
;MAENFTEDRRIQEIAEAYSMDAIDFARDHFKLELDWRDGSVAHIETMLSVFHDQLAKAEPSDEQIFGFAKMFGSYVGEVFRRNHGATWGLVKLGGESFPGLQASDSSGLFCPWERTRRRILNGSQDNVWDYYQALVTRDGGNGAAPTSITPMMQKKSWWDRLRGV
;
A
#
# COMPACT_ATOMS: atom_id res chain seq x y z
N MET A 1 -19.23 -21.69 8.95
CA MET A 1 -18.67 -20.33 9.10
C MET A 1 -18.62 -19.73 7.71
N ALA A 2 -19.02 -18.47 7.51
CA ALA A 2 -18.94 -17.87 6.18
C ALA A 2 -17.46 -17.64 5.85
N GLU A 3 -17.02 -18.15 4.70
CA GLU A 3 -15.68 -17.89 4.19
C GLU A 3 -15.60 -16.40 3.79
N ASN A 4 -14.85 -15.63 4.58
CA ASN A 4 -14.66 -14.19 4.36
C ASN A 4 -13.51 -13.88 3.38
N PHE A 5 -12.96 -14.92 2.74
CA PHE A 5 -11.86 -14.80 1.80
C PHE A 5 -12.02 -15.80 0.65
N THR A 6 -11.59 -15.41 -0.54
CA THR A 6 -11.49 -16.29 -1.71
C THR A 6 -10.21 -15.95 -2.45
N GLU A 7 -9.25 -16.89 -2.49
CA GLU A 7 -8.00 -16.73 -3.24
C GLU A 7 -8.30 -16.41 -4.71
N ASP A 8 -7.57 -15.45 -5.28
CA ASP A 8 -7.69 -15.09 -6.69
C ASP A 8 -6.32 -14.70 -7.25
N ARG A 9 -5.79 -15.57 -8.12
CA ARG A 9 -4.49 -15.35 -8.78
C ARG A 9 -4.46 -14.14 -9.69
N ARG A 10 -5.60 -13.75 -10.27
CA ARG A 10 -5.65 -12.55 -11.13
C ARG A 10 -5.41 -11.29 -10.30
N ILE A 11 -5.92 -11.26 -9.06
CA ILE A 11 -5.65 -10.16 -8.13
C ILE A 11 -4.17 -10.12 -7.77
N GLN A 12 -3.54 -11.27 -7.55
CA GLN A 12 -2.10 -11.34 -7.33
C GLN A 12 -1.30 -10.78 -8.52
N GLU A 13 -1.58 -11.23 -9.75
CA GLU A 13 -0.88 -10.77 -10.96
C GLU A 13 -1.01 -9.24 -11.14
N ILE A 14 -2.22 -8.70 -10.90
CA ILE A 14 -2.47 -7.26 -10.95
C ILE A 14 -1.69 -6.52 -9.86
N ALA A 15 -1.68 -7.05 -8.64
CA ALA A 15 -0.94 -6.46 -7.53
C ALA A 15 0.58 -6.50 -7.78
N GLU A 16 1.11 -7.60 -8.31
CA GLU A 16 2.51 -7.71 -8.70
C GLU A 16 2.88 -6.65 -9.75
N ALA A 17 2.06 -6.47 -10.79
CA ALA A 17 2.28 -5.42 -11.79
C ALA A 17 2.27 -4.01 -11.17
N TYR A 18 1.25 -3.68 -10.38
CA TYR A 18 1.16 -2.38 -9.70
C TYR A 18 2.27 -2.13 -8.68
N SER A 19 2.79 -3.19 -8.06
CA SER A 19 3.94 -3.07 -7.15
C SER A 19 5.22 -2.70 -7.89
N MET A 20 5.38 -3.14 -9.14
CA MET A 20 6.51 -2.72 -9.99
C MET A 20 6.38 -1.25 -10.37
N ASP A 21 5.18 -0.79 -10.72
CA ASP A 21 4.92 0.63 -10.98
C ASP A 21 5.29 1.50 -9.77
N ALA A 22 5.04 1.01 -8.54
CA ALA A 22 5.42 1.73 -7.32
C ALA A 22 6.95 1.89 -7.17
N ILE A 23 7.73 0.88 -7.56
CA ILE A 23 9.20 0.93 -7.56
C ILE A 23 9.70 1.99 -8.55
N ASP A 24 9.20 1.93 -9.78
CA ASP A 24 9.57 2.88 -10.82
C ASP A 24 9.18 4.31 -10.41
N PHE A 25 7.96 4.47 -9.90
CA PHE A 25 7.47 5.73 -9.38
C PHE A 25 8.38 6.27 -8.27
N ALA A 26 8.67 5.48 -7.23
CA ALA A 26 9.53 5.93 -6.12
C ALA A 26 10.92 6.40 -6.60
N ARG A 27 11.55 5.64 -7.49
CA ARG A 27 12.88 5.95 -8.04
C ARG A 27 12.85 7.23 -8.89
N ASP A 28 11.91 7.31 -9.82
CA ASP A 28 11.92 8.35 -10.86
C ASP A 28 11.53 9.70 -10.28
N HIS A 29 10.74 9.68 -9.21
CA HIS A 29 10.03 10.85 -8.74
C HIS A 29 10.40 11.31 -7.32
N PHE A 30 10.73 10.37 -6.44
CA PHE A 30 11.12 10.64 -5.06
C PHE A 30 12.59 10.36 -4.78
N LYS A 31 13.30 9.70 -5.71
CA LYS A 31 14.68 9.24 -5.53
C LYS A 31 14.80 8.30 -4.32
N LEU A 32 13.74 7.55 -4.06
CA LEU A 32 13.69 6.51 -3.04
C LEU A 32 13.83 5.14 -3.71
N GLU A 33 14.56 4.25 -3.05
CA GLU A 33 14.67 2.85 -3.45
C GLU A 33 13.64 2.02 -2.66
N LEU A 34 12.96 1.13 -3.39
CA LEU A 34 11.99 0.19 -2.86
C LEU A 34 12.52 -1.21 -3.14
N ASP A 35 13.04 -1.87 -2.10
CA ASP A 35 13.89 -3.07 -2.20
C ASP A 35 13.24 -4.36 -1.68
N TRP A 36 11.92 -4.34 -1.47
CA TRP A 36 11.08 -5.41 -0.94
C TRP A 36 11.27 -5.73 0.54
N ARG A 37 12.12 -5.01 1.26
CA ARG A 37 12.22 -5.13 2.72
C ARG A 37 11.09 -4.38 3.39
N ASP A 38 10.74 -4.78 4.61
CA ASP A 38 9.74 -4.11 5.44
C ASP A 38 10.00 -2.60 5.55
N GLY A 39 11.27 -2.20 5.68
CA GLY A 39 11.66 -0.78 5.74
C GLY A 39 11.22 0.05 4.51
N SER A 40 11.06 -0.57 3.35
CA SER A 40 10.56 0.10 2.14
C SER A 40 9.10 0.54 2.27
N VAL A 41 8.30 -0.04 3.16
CA VAL A 41 6.93 0.42 3.45
C VAL A 41 6.94 1.81 4.09
N ALA A 42 7.99 2.15 4.83
CA ALA A 42 8.11 3.48 5.43
C ALA A 42 8.44 4.57 4.38
N HIS A 43 9.09 4.19 3.26
CA HIS A 43 9.20 5.05 2.07
C HIS A 43 7.84 5.28 1.38
N ILE A 44 6.99 4.25 1.31
CA ILE A 44 5.61 4.40 0.84
C ILE A 44 4.85 5.42 1.67
N GLU A 45 4.91 5.32 3.00
CA GLU A 45 4.26 6.28 3.90
C GLU A 45 4.75 7.72 3.67
N THR A 46 6.06 7.92 3.48
CA THR A 46 6.63 9.22 3.14
C THR A 46 6.01 9.80 1.88
N MET A 47 5.86 8.99 0.83
CA MET A 47 5.21 9.42 -0.41
C MET A 47 3.73 9.75 -0.17
N LEU A 48 2.98 8.88 0.51
CA LEU A 48 1.56 9.10 0.78
C LEU A 48 1.28 10.36 1.61
N SER A 49 2.20 10.76 2.48
CA SER A 49 2.12 12.05 3.18
C SER A 49 2.13 13.22 2.20
N VAL A 50 3.03 13.21 1.21
CA VAL A 50 3.09 14.24 0.18
C VAL A 50 1.80 14.29 -0.64
N PHE A 51 1.21 13.13 -0.94
CA PHE A 51 -0.06 13.05 -1.67
C PHE A 51 -1.22 13.68 -0.89
N HIS A 52 -1.32 13.36 0.41
CA HIS A 52 -2.32 13.94 1.30
C HIS A 52 -2.17 15.47 1.42
N ASP A 53 -0.95 15.95 1.66
CA ASP A 53 -0.65 17.39 1.81
C ASP A 53 -1.07 18.21 0.58
N GLN A 54 -1.09 17.58 -0.60
CA GLN A 54 -1.40 18.22 -1.87
C GLN A 54 -2.86 18.04 -2.30
N LEU A 55 -3.62 17.19 -1.62
CA LEU A 55 -4.96 16.77 -2.03
C LEU A 55 -5.92 17.94 -2.24
N ALA A 56 -6.02 18.83 -1.23
CA ALA A 56 -6.95 19.96 -1.25
C ALA A 56 -6.64 20.99 -2.35
N LYS A 57 -5.37 21.14 -2.73
CA LYS A 57 -4.97 22.09 -3.79
C LYS A 57 -5.24 21.52 -5.19
N ALA A 58 -5.11 20.22 -5.32
CA ALA A 58 -5.13 19.55 -6.62
C ALA A 58 -6.49 19.04 -7.05
N GLU A 59 -7.36 18.74 -6.09
CA GLU A 59 -8.71 18.22 -6.31
C GLU A 59 -8.76 17.03 -7.29
N PRO A 60 -7.98 15.96 -7.05
CA PRO A 60 -7.98 14.80 -7.93
C PRO A 60 -9.30 14.04 -7.86
N SER A 61 -9.65 13.34 -8.95
CA SER A 61 -10.81 12.45 -8.96
C SER A 61 -10.60 11.21 -8.09
N ASP A 62 -11.69 10.58 -7.66
CA ASP A 62 -11.64 9.31 -6.94
C ASP A 62 -10.89 8.22 -7.70
N GLU A 63 -11.01 8.21 -9.04
CA GLU A 63 -10.28 7.29 -9.90
C GLU A 63 -8.76 7.52 -9.83
N GLN A 64 -8.31 8.79 -9.85
CA GLN A 64 -6.91 9.12 -9.71
C GLN A 64 -6.38 8.71 -8.32
N ILE A 65 -7.13 9.01 -7.26
CA ILE A 65 -6.80 8.62 -5.89
C ILE A 65 -6.67 7.09 -5.80
N PHE A 66 -7.65 6.36 -6.35
CA PHE A 66 -7.64 4.90 -6.30
C PHE A 66 -6.55 4.29 -7.18
N GLY A 67 -6.17 4.93 -8.29
CA GLY A 67 -5.02 4.56 -9.11
C GLY A 67 -3.72 4.51 -8.28
N PHE A 68 -3.42 5.57 -7.53
CA PHE A 68 -2.28 5.58 -6.62
C PHE A 68 -2.43 4.61 -5.46
N ALA A 69 -3.66 4.46 -4.94
CA ALA A 69 -3.93 3.51 -3.87
C ALA A 69 -3.63 2.06 -4.28
N LYS A 70 -3.98 1.68 -5.52
CA LYS A 70 -3.63 0.38 -6.11
C LYS A 70 -2.12 0.23 -6.27
N MET A 71 -1.43 1.22 -6.83
CA MET A 71 0.02 1.19 -7.01
C MET A 71 0.77 1.00 -5.67
N PHE A 72 0.62 1.95 -4.74
CA PHE A 72 1.32 1.92 -3.47
C PHE A 72 0.81 0.80 -2.55
N GLY A 73 -0.50 0.56 -2.50
CA GLY A 73 -1.08 -0.53 -1.70
C GLY A 73 -0.65 -1.92 -2.19
N SER A 74 -0.46 -2.11 -3.50
CA SER A 74 0.05 -3.38 -4.01
C SER A 74 1.48 -3.63 -3.55
N TYR A 75 2.34 -2.60 -3.56
CA TYR A 75 3.69 -2.72 -3.03
C TYR A 75 3.68 -3.13 -1.55
N VAL A 76 2.86 -2.48 -0.72
CA VAL A 76 2.73 -2.81 0.70
C VAL A 76 2.26 -4.25 0.91
N GLY A 77 1.26 -4.70 0.14
CA GLY A 77 0.77 -6.07 0.17
C GLY A 77 1.83 -7.09 -0.26
N GLU A 78 2.59 -6.78 -1.31
CA GLU A 78 3.68 -7.65 -1.80
C GLU A 78 4.84 -7.77 -0.82
N VAL A 79 5.22 -6.68 -0.14
CA VAL A 79 6.23 -6.75 0.93
C VAL A 79 5.76 -7.66 2.05
N PHE A 80 4.49 -7.55 2.49
CA PHE A 80 3.95 -8.48 3.48
C PHE A 80 3.97 -9.92 2.98
N ARG A 81 3.44 -10.17 1.77
CA ARG A 81 3.33 -11.50 1.19
C ARG A 81 4.68 -12.22 1.09
N ARG A 82 5.71 -11.51 0.62
CA ARG A 82 7.05 -12.04 0.39
C ARG A 82 7.80 -12.33 1.69
N ASN A 83 7.63 -11.48 2.70
CA ASN A 83 8.45 -11.55 3.92
C ASN A 83 7.76 -12.32 5.05
N HIS A 84 6.42 -12.30 5.08
CA HIS A 84 5.62 -12.75 6.23
C HIS A 84 4.56 -13.81 5.89
N GLY A 85 4.35 -14.12 4.61
CA GLY A 85 3.42 -15.15 4.15
C GLY A 85 1.97 -14.68 4.10
N ALA A 86 1.45 -14.55 2.88
CA ALA A 86 0.04 -14.26 2.66
C ALA A 86 -0.41 -14.73 1.27
N THR A 87 -1.72 -14.67 1.02
CA THR A 87 -2.33 -14.99 -0.27
C THR A 87 -3.25 -13.85 -0.68
N TRP A 88 -3.14 -13.41 -1.94
CA TRP A 88 -4.06 -12.42 -2.52
C TRP A 88 -5.40 -13.04 -2.91
N GLY A 89 -6.45 -12.25 -2.79
CA GLY A 89 -7.79 -12.66 -3.19
C GLY A 89 -8.84 -11.59 -2.90
N LEU A 90 -10.09 -12.04 -2.83
CA LEU A 90 -11.23 -11.23 -2.46
C LEU A 90 -11.54 -11.40 -0.98
N VAL A 91 -11.44 -10.30 -0.23
CA VAL A 91 -11.84 -10.17 1.17
C VAL A 91 -13.29 -9.69 1.23
N LYS A 92 -14.15 -10.41 1.94
CA LYS A 92 -15.56 -10.04 2.14
C LYS A 92 -15.73 -9.28 3.46
N LEU A 93 -16.17 -8.03 3.38
CA LEU A 93 -16.44 -7.16 4.53
C LEU A 93 -17.76 -6.43 4.31
N GLY A 94 -18.68 -6.53 5.28
CA GLY A 94 -19.96 -5.79 5.21
C GLY A 94 -20.86 -6.17 4.03
N GLY A 95 -20.67 -7.35 3.44
CA GLY A 95 -21.41 -7.79 2.24
C GLY A 95 -20.76 -7.42 0.91
N GLU A 96 -19.68 -6.64 0.93
CA GLU A 96 -18.91 -6.24 -0.25
C GLU A 96 -17.60 -7.04 -0.34
N SER A 97 -17.02 -7.13 -1.55
CA SER A 97 -15.77 -7.84 -1.81
C SER A 97 -14.68 -6.87 -2.28
N PHE A 98 -13.52 -6.95 -1.65
CA PHE A 98 -12.39 -6.06 -1.91
C PHE A 98 -11.14 -6.87 -2.22
N PRO A 99 -10.28 -6.42 -3.15
CA PRO A 99 -8.93 -6.94 -3.28
C PRO A 99 -8.16 -6.79 -1.96
N GLY A 100 -7.64 -7.90 -1.46
CA GLY A 100 -6.93 -7.95 -0.19
C GLY A 100 -6.16 -9.25 -0.02
N LEU A 101 -5.59 -9.42 1.16
CA LEU A 101 -4.80 -10.59 1.51
C LEU A 101 -5.36 -11.31 2.72
N GLN A 102 -5.09 -12.61 2.76
CA GLN A 102 -5.18 -13.43 3.96
C GLN A 102 -3.76 -13.84 4.38
N ALA A 103 -3.39 -13.55 5.63
CA ALA A 103 -2.13 -13.99 6.22
C ALA A 103 -2.14 -15.52 6.42
N SER A 104 -1.03 -16.18 6.09
CA SER A 104 -0.96 -17.64 6.09
C SER A 104 -1.10 -18.26 7.48
N ASP A 105 -0.49 -17.65 8.50
CA ASP A 105 -0.40 -18.24 9.84
C ASP A 105 -1.62 -17.92 10.72
N SER A 106 -2.12 -16.68 10.67
CA SER A 106 -3.23 -16.22 11.52
C SER A 106 -4.59 -16.27 10.82
N SER A 107 -4.64 -16.46 9.49
CA SER A 107 -5.82 -16.22 8.66
C SER A 107 -6.38 -14.78 8.74
N GLY A 108 -5.58 -13.83 9.25
CA GLY A 108 -5.93 -12.42 9.34
C GLY A 108 -6.15 -11.79 7.96
N LEU A 109 -7.20 -10.98 7.82
CA LEU A 109 -7.57 -10.33 6.56
C LEU A 109 -7.20 -8.85 6.56
N PHE A 110 -6.67 -8.36 5.45
CA PHE A 110 -6.35 -6.94 5.28
C PHE A 110 -6.41 -6.51 3.82
N CYS A 111 -6.78 -5.25 3.59
CA CYS A 111 -6.97 -4.67 2.26
C CYS A 111 -6.02 -3.48 2.07
N PRO A 112 -4.79 -3.68 1.56
CA PRO A 112 -3.77 -2.63 1.53
C PRO A 112 -4.11 -1.51 0.54
N TRP A 113 -4.85 -1.79 -0.55
CA TRP A 113 -5.33 -0.74 -1.45
C TRP A 113 -6.25 0.23 -0.72
N GLU A 114 -7.18 -0.30 0.07
CA GLU A 114 -8.12 0.51 0.82
C GLU A 114 -7.43 1.25 1.98
N ARG A 115 -6.47 0.62 2.67
CA ARG A 115 -5.65 1.33 3.70
C ARG A 115 -4.91 2.52 3.09
N THR A 116 -4.27 2.34 1.95
CA THR A 116 -3.57 3.40 1.23
C THR A 116 -4.52 4.50 0.74
N ARG A 117 -5.68 4.13 0.21
CA ARG A 117 -6.71 5.10 -0.20
C ARG A 117 -7.12 5.98 0.97
N ARG A 118 -7.42 5.37 2.12
CA ARG A 118 -7.72 6.13 3.34
C ARG A 118 -6.55 6.99 3.78
N ARG A 119 -5.30 6.52 3.69
CA ARG A 119 -4.13 7.36 4.02
C ARG A 119 -4.03 8.63 3.17
N ILE A 120 -4.35 8.54 1.88
CA ILE A 120 -4.37 9.70 0.97
C ILE A 120 -5.48 10.68 1.39
N LEU A 121 -6.68 10.18 1.72
CA LEU A 121 -7.85 11.00 2.04
C LEU A 121 -7.82 11.59 3.46
N ASN A 122 -7.49 10.76 4.43
CA ASN A 122 -7.68 11.02 5.86
C ASN A 122 -6.38 11.50 6.55
N GLY A 123 -5.23 11.36 5.90
CA GLY A 123 -3.96 11.77 6.48
C GLY A 123 -3.39 10.74 7.47
N SER A 124 -2.56 11.20 8.40
CA SER A 124 -1.74 10.36 9.29
C SER A 124 -2.54 9.44 10.22
N GLN A 125 -3.84 9.67 10.45
CA GLN A 125 -4.69 8.72 11.18
C GLN A 125 -4.76 7.34 10.51
N ASP A 126 -4.52 7.28 9.20
CA ASP A 126 -4.44 6.06 8.42
C ASP A 126 -2.99 5.70 8.03
N ASN A 127 -1.99 6.10 8.82
CA ASN A 127 -0.56 5.81 8.58
C ASN A 127 -0.33 4.34 8.17
N VAL A 128 0.28 4.14 7.02
CA VAL A 128 0.48 2.82 6.42
C VAL A 128 1.61 2.07 7.09
N TRP A 129 2.67 2.77 7.51
CA TRP A 129 3.82 2.16 8.17
C TRP A 129 3.45 1.62 9.55
N ASP A 130 2.80 2.44 10.39
CA ASP A 130 2.38 2.01 11.73
C ASP A 130 1.43 0.81 11.66
N TYR A 131 0.51 0.84 10.68
CA TYR A 131 -0.40 -0.27 10.41
C TYR A 131 0.32 -1.52 9.97
N TYR A 132 1.29 -1.40 9.07
CA TYR A 132 2.10 -2.50 8.58
C TYR A 132 2.88 -3.17 9.72
N GLN A 133 3.51 -2.38 10.60
CA GLN A 133 4.24 -2.92 11.75
C GLN A 133 3.31 -3.68 12.72
N ALA A 134 2.09 -3.16 12.93
CA ALA A 134 1.08 -3.85 13.73
C ALA A 134 0.61 -5.15 13.05
N LEU A 135 0.43 -5.15 11.72
CA LEU A 135 0.13 -6.35 10.95
C LEU A 135 1.23 -7.41 11.08
N VAL A 136 2.50 -7.04 10.91
CA VAL A 136 3.63 -7.97 11.06
C VAL A 136 3.66 -8.57 12.47
N THR A 137 3.44 -7.75 13.50
CA THR A 137 3.41 -8.22 14.89
C THR A 137 2.26 -9.20 15.15
N ARG A 138 1.10 -8.98 14.52
CA ARG A 138 -0.11 -9.77 14.74
C ARG A 138 -0.17 -11.04 13.89
N ASP A 139 0.26 -10.94 12.63
CA ASP A 139 -0.04 -11.89 11.56
C ASP A 139 1.20 -12.37 10.80
N GLY A 140 2.39 -11.82 11.09
CA GLY A 140 3.59 -12.18 10.36
C GLY A 140 4.15 -13.53 10.77
N GLY A 141 4.51 -14.37 9.79
CA GLY A 141 5.36 -15.54 10.02
C GLY A 141 6.77 -15.09 10.45
N ASN A 142 7.49 -15.90 11.23
CA ASN A 142 8.81 -15.57 11.78
C ASN A 142 9.81 -15.09 10.69
N GLY A 143 9.95 -13.78 10.48
CA GLY A 143 10.74 -13.21 9.38
C GLY A 143 11.12 -11.72 9.51
N ALA A 144 12.05 -11.41 10.42
CA ALA A 144 12.94 -10.23 10.47
C ALA A 144 12.38 -8.83 10.84
N ALA A 145 13.24 -8.05 11.53
CA ALA A 145 12.95 -6.79 12.22
C ALA A 145 13.24 -5.53 11.36
N PRO A 146 12.56 -4.38 11.63
CA PRO A 146 12.66 -3.17 10.81
C PRO A 146 13.91 -2.31 11.10
N THR A 147 14.49 -1.71 10.07
CA THR A 147 15.62 -0.75 10.15
C THR A 147 15.16 0.67 9.77
N SER A 148 15.71 1.68 10.45
CA SER A 148 15.26 3.09 10.44
C SER A 148 15.57 3.84 9.13
N ILE A 149 14.67 4.75 8.74
CA ILE A 149 14.80 5.64 7.58
C ILE A 149 14.93 7.12 7.99
N THR A 150 15.63 7.89 7.16
CA THR A 150 15.88 9.34 7.30
C THR A 150 15.02 10.12 6.31
N PRO A 151 14.36 11.24 6.69
CA PRO A 151 13.46 11.97 5.79
C PRO A 151 14.22 12.97 4.89
N MET A 152 13.74 13.15 3.66
CA MET A 152 14.22 14.19 2.74
C MET A 152 13.07 14.96 2.05
N MET A 153 13.40 16.19 1.65
CA MET A 153 12.60 17.41 1.51
C MET A 153 11.66 17.52 0.28
N GLN A 154 10.60 18.33 0.41
CA GLN A 154 9.50 18.59 -0.53
C GLN A 154 9.87 19.22 -1.89
N LYS A 155 9.15 18.82 -2.96
CA LYS A 155 8.98 19.54 -4.24
C LYS A 155 7.54 19.37 -4.80
N LYS A 156 7.22 20.22 -5.81
CA LYS A 156 5.94 20.49 -6.52
C LYS A 156 4.87 19.38 -6.57
N SER A 157 3.61 19.83 -6.66
CA SER A 157 2.37 19.03 -6.71
C SER A 157 2.43 17.85 -7.70
N TRP A 158 2.13 16.65 -7.22
CA TRP A 158 2.07 15.39 -7.98
C TRP A 158 0.86 15.30 -8.89
N TRP A 159 -0.27 15.77 -8.40
CA TRP A 159 -1.53 15.74 -9.13
C TRP A 159 -1.53 16.61 -10.39
N ASP A 160 -0.77 17.71 -10.38
CA ASP A 160 -0.60 18.57 -11.55
C ASP A 160 0.10 17.86 -12.71
N ARG A 161 0.90 16.83 -12.42
CA ARG A 161 1.64 16.07 -13.44
C ARG A 161 0.81 14.99 -14.13
N LEU A 162 -0.31 14.59 -13.53
CA LEU A 162 -1.25 13.62 -14.13
C LEU A 162 -2.36 14.29 -14.94
N ARG A 163 -2.61 15.58 -14.73
CA ARG A 163 -3.47 16.38 -15.60
C ARG A 163 -2.66 16.72 -16.84
N GLY A 164 -2.68 15.85 -17.85
CA GLY A 164 -2.03 16.13 -19.13
C GLY A 164 -2.44 17.50 -19.66
N VAL A 165 -1.46 18.41 -19.71
CA VAL A 165 -1.43 19.59 -20.60
C VAL A 165 -0.14 19.49 -21.39
#